data_AF-A0A759RNR6-F1
#
_entry.id   AF-A0A759RNR6-F1
#
_cell.length_a   1.000
_cell.length_b   1.000
_cell.length_c   1.000
_cell.angle_alpha   90.00
_cell.angle_beta   90.00
_cell.angle_gamma   90.00
#
_symmetry.space_group_name_H-M   'P 1'
#
loop_
_entity.id
_entity.type
_entity.pdbx_description
1 polymer ?
#
loop_
_entity_poly.entity_id
_entity_poly.type
_entity_poly.pdbx_seq_one_letter_code
_entity_poly.pdbx_strand_id
1 'polypeptide(L)'
;YGLTVDERTDSVYETLVTDIGTAFLAARLGLPDNRETPRGGQPDGNTLLADPWRLFRAADDARRVAEWLLARRPVMSEVDTWLKMAAFLLSYHYGLAPEDTLLTRPVLAQRHIDSGITPLMAVNALARIYRWERTDQPQRALFVDELGPDSELLALAETRPELLCCLRQSVAVSSAAGVTMTSTSALPLLPPPVAEEGGEAANDDGPDEPDDNVVALPWAARRGKTNPHIREFVSLFNSISPQENRWQVFSDFAHMAAAALYNAVHRDPTVEADYLRRVKRYSKEDAVRMSGLLAAVTDGLEFSPTDFLGQLMMTLELGNQYLGQYFTPYSVSYVMARMNMADRLPELEDGSREYITVCDPACGAGGMIVATAEAMLEAGYNPQKQMLAYCTDIDPLAAMLCYIQLTLMHIPAVVSVGNSLTMEIAREMATPAYRLGLWDLKLHREQTERESRQHAA
;
A
#
# COMPACT_ATOMS: atom_id res chain seq x y z
N TYR A 1 24.54 48.14 9.65
CA TYR A 1 23.17 48.25 10.17
C TYR A 1 22.87 46.98 10.96
N GLY A 2 22.20 47.09 12.11
CA GLY A 2 22.04 45.99 13.08
C GLY A 2 21.19 44.81 12.60
N LEU A 3 21.09 43.70 13.34
CA LEU A 3 21.32 43.53 14.79
C LEU A 3 22.22 42.32 15.15
N THR A 4 22.70 42.28 16.39
CA THR A 4 23.51 41.26 17.11
C THR A 4 22.78 39.90 17.29
N VAL A 5 23.33 38.78 17.79
CA VAL A 5 24.39 38.41 18.79
C VAL A 5 24.96 36.99 18.44
N ASP A 6 25.96 36.33 19.04
CA ASP A 6 26.96 36.50 20.14
C ASP A 6 28.22 35.64 19.80
N GLU A 7 29.32 35.53 20.58
CA GLU A 7 30.58 34.90 20.10
C GLU A 7 30.77 33.36 20.32
N ARG A 8 29.68 32.58 20.46
CA ARG A 8 29.70 31.38 21.32
C ARG A 8 29.20 30.02 20.70
N THR A 9 28.76 29.90 19.42
CA THR A 9 27.80 28.88 18.88
C THR A 9 28.41 27.71 18.16
N ASP A 10 29.73 27.58 17.99
CA ASP A 10 30.17 26.47 17.12
C ASP A 10 31.48 25.77 17.50
N SER A 11 32.16 26.18 18.57
CA SER A 11 33.10 25.31 19.28
C SER A 11 32.31 24.10 19.81
N VAL A 12 31.32 24.39 20.64
CA VAL A 12 29.92 23.95 20.55
C VAL A 12 29.52 22.94 19.48
N TYR A 13 29.47 23.28 18.18
CA TYR A 13 28.93 22.37 17.16
C TYR A 13 29.98 21.35 16.75
N GLU A 14 31.28 21.71 16.76
CA GLU A 14 32.33 20.72 16.63
C GLU A 14 32.36 19.75 17.82
N THR A 15 32.17 20.23 19.05
CA THR A 15 32.02 19.37 20.24
C THR A 15 30.77 18.51 20.14
N LEU A 16 29.62 19.06 19.77
CA LEU A 16 28.36 18.33 19.62
C LEU A 16 28.43 17.28 18.49
N VAL A 17 29.05 17.59 17.36
CA VAL A 17 29.26 16.64 16.24
C VAL A 17 30.29 15.58 16.61
N THR A 18 31.34 15.93 17.37
CA THR A 18 32.34 14.98 17.87
C THR A 18 31.75 14.06 18.93
N ASP A 19 30.92 14.56 19.85
CA ASP A 19 30.22 13.76 20.86
C ASP A 19 29.16 12.85 20.21
N ILE A 20 28.34 13.37 19.28
CA ILE A 20 27.37 12.54 18.54
C ILE A 20 28.09 11.46 17.73
N GLY A 21 29.17 11.80 17.02
CA GLY A 21 29.97 10.83 16.26
C GLY A 21 30.66 9.78 17.14
N THR A 22 31.15 10.18 18.33
CA THR A 22 31.82 9.28 19.27
C THR A 22 30.82 8.37 19.99
N ALA A 23 29.64 8.87 20.36
CA ALA A 23 28.54 8.08 20.91
C ALA A 23 28.02 7.06 19.89
N PHE A 24 27.89 7.46 18.61
CA PHE A 24 27.50 6.56 17.53
C PHE A 24 28.51 5.42 17.32
N LEU A 25 29.81 5.71 17.48
CA LEU A 25 30.89 4.73 17.34
C LEU A 25 31.00 3.79 18.57
N ALA A 26 30.79 4.31 19.79
CA ALA A 26 30.80 3.52 21.01
C ALA A 26 29.60 2.56 21.09
N ALA A 27 28.40 3.03 20.73
CA ALA A 27 27.19 2.22 20.63
C ALA A 27 27.32 1.11 19.56
N ARG A 28 27.92 1.42 18.39
CA ARG A 28 28.27 0.44 17.33
C ARG A 28 29.27 -0.64 17.77
N LEU A 29 29.96 -0.49 18.90
CA LEU A 29 31.04 -1.37 19.34
C LEU A 29 30.83 -2.01 20.73
N GLY A 30 29.70 -1.74 21.39
CA GLY A 30 29.31 -2.42 22.64
C GLY A 30 30.17 -2.10 23.88
N LEU A 31 30.82 -0.93 23.92
CA LEU A 31 31.62 -0.50 25.08
C LEU A 31 30.77 0.33 26.07
N PRO A 32 30.87 0.11 27.40
CA PRO A 32 30.12 0.89 28.38
C PRO A 32 30.67 2.31 28.51
N ASP A 33 29.79 3.31 28.43
CA ASP A 33 30.15 4.72 28.60
C ASP A 33 30.25 5.09 30.08
N ASN A 34 31.46 5.48 30.52
CA ASN A 34 31.80 5.83 31.90
C ASN A 34 32.19 7.32 32.02
N ARG A 35 31.51 8.20 31.27
CA ARG A 35 31.71 9.65 31.33
C ARG A 35 30.66 10.31 32.22
N GLU A 36 31.10 10.98 33.28
CA GLU A 36 30.26 11.97 33.96
C GLU A 36 29.96 13.12 32.99
N THR A 37 28.69 13.40 32.73
CA THR A 37 28.28 14.53 31.89
C THR A 37 28.65 15.85 32.57
N PRO A 38 29.42 16.75 31.91
CA PRO A 38 29.66 18.08 32.45
C PRO A 38 28.33 18.83 32.59
N ARG A 39 27.89 19.08 33.81
CA ARG A 39 26.64 19.80 34.07
C ARG A 39 26.75 21.25 33.58
N GLY A 40 26.05 21.54 32.49
CA GLY A 40 25.88 22.90 31.96
C GLY A 40 26.89 23.22 30.86
N GLY A 41 26.39 23.27 29.63
CA GLY A 41 27.18 23.53 28.44
C GLY A 41 26.31 23.58 27.19
N GLN A 42 25.16 24.27 27.28
CA GLN A 42 24.35 24.53 26.08
C GLN A 42 25.18 25.39 25.11
N PRO A 43 25.08 25.18 23.79
CA PRO A 43 26.17 25.62 22.94
C PRO A 43 25.60 26.71 21.95
N ASP A 44 26.25 27.88 21.75
CA ASP A 44 25.68 29.24 22.06
C ASP A 44 25.58 30.39 20.93
N GLY A 45 26.61 31.24 20.57
CA GLY A 45 26.66 32.36 19.53
C GLY A 45 27.39 32.42 18.08
N ASN A 46 28.75 32.27 17.80
CA ASN A 46 29.49 32.58 16.51
C ASN A 46 30.50 31.60 15.80
N THR A 47 31.19 30.62 16.39
CA THR A 47 32.32 29.83 15.78
C THR A 47 32.15 29.16 14.35
N LEU A 48 30.98 29.17 13.69
CA LEU A 48 30.66 28.82 12.28
C LEU A 48 30.68 30.09 11.42
N LEU A 49 30.27 31.22 11.99
CA LEU A 49 30.48 32.55 11.40
C LEU A 49 31.98 32.84 11.27
N ALA A 50 32.82 32.26 12.14
CA ALA A 50 34.29 32.35 12.06
C ALA A 50 34.90 31.54 10.89
N ASP A 51 34.28 30.41 10.48
CA ASP A 51 34.72 29.62 9.33
C ASP A 51 33.51 28.92 8.68
N PRO A 52 32.80 29.60 7.75
CA PRO A 52 31.55 29.11 7.15
C PRO A 52 31.69 27.79 6.37
N TRP A 53 32.92 27.39 6.05
CA TRP A 53 33.23 26.17 5.30
C TRP A 53 33.55 24.96 6.20
N ARG A 54 33.59 25.11 7.53
CA ARG A 54 33.79 23.99 8.47
C ARG A 54 32.76 22.89 8.29
N LEU A 55 31.48 23.25 8.19
CA LEU A 55 30.39 22.29 8.05
C LEU A 55 30.46 21.56 6.69
N PHE A 56 30.93 22.25 5.64
CA PHE A 56 31.22 21.65 4.34
C PHE A 56 32.46 20.74 4.36
N ARG A 57 33.52 21.09 5.10
CA ARG A 57 34.72 20.22 5.26
C ARG A 57 34.43 18.99 6.11
N ALA A 58 33.73 19.13 7.23
CA ALA A 58 33.28 17.99 8.03
C ALA A 58 32.38 17.03 7.22
N ALA A 59 31.52 17.57 6.35
CA ALA A 59 30.74 16.75 5.41
C ALA A 59 31.61 16.10 4.31
N ASP A 60 32.62 16.80 3.77
CA ASP A 60 33.53 16.24 2.77
C ASP A 60 34.46 15.17 3.35
N ASP A 61 34.93 15.34 4.59
CA ASP A 61 35.73 14.35 5.29
C ASP A 61 34.88 13.14 5.71
N ALA A 62 33.64 13.34 6.16
CA ALA A 62 32.69 12.26 6.37
C ALA A 62 32.39 11.48 5.06
N ARG A 63 32.26 12.18 3.93
CA ARG A 63 32.13 11.58 2.59
C ARG A 63 33.38 10.77 2.22
N ARG A 64 34.58 11.31 2.41
CA ARG A 64 35.86 10.60 2.14
C ARG A 64 36.05 9.37 3.03
N VAL A 65 35.63 9.43 4.30
CA VAL A 65 35.62 8.29 5.22
C VAL A 65 34.61 7.23 4.76
N ALA A 66 33.41 7.64 4.32
CA ALA A 66 32.43 6.73 3.73
C ALA A 66 32.96 6.06 2.44
N GLU A 67 33.57 6.82 1.53
CA GLU A 67 34.20 6.30 0.31
C GLU A 67 35.37 5.33 0.61
N TRP A 68 36.18 5.65 1.62
CA TRP A 68 37.28 4.80 2.09
C TRP A 68 36.78 3.50 2.73
N LEU A 69 35.65 3.54 3.45
CA LEU A 69 34.98 2.37 4.01
C LEU A 69 34.35 1.52 2.91
N LEU A 70 33.66 2.13 1.94
CA LEU A 70 33.08 1.48 0.76
C LEU A 70 34.15 0.76 -0.07
N ALA A 71 35.32 1.38 -0.26
CA ALA A 71 36.44 0.79 -0.99
C ALA A 71 37.14 -0.37 -0.24
N ARG A 72 36.81 -0.61 1.04
CA ARG A 72 37.45 -1.63 1.90
C ARG A 72 36.50 -2.70 2.46
N ARG A 73 35.17 -2.49 2.44
CA ARG A 73 34.23 -3.56 2.79
C ARG A 73 34.20 -4.58 1.65
N PRO A 74 34.18 -5.90 1.96
CA PRO A 74 34.04 -6.92 0.93
C PRO A 74 32.69 -6.73 0.22
N VAL A 75 32.69 -6.82 -1.11
CA VAL A 75 31.44 -6.84 -1.90
C VAL A 75 30.67 -8.09 -1.49
N MET A 76 29.67 -7.91 -0.64
CA MET A 76 28.76 -8.99 -0.26
C MET A 76 27.84 -9.30 -1.44
N SER A 77 27.66 -10.59 -1.74
CA SER A 77 26.63 -11.01 -2.68
C SER A 77 25.24 -10.70 -2.13
N GLU A 78 24.22 -10.74 -2.99
CA GLU A 78 22.82 -10.63 -2.56
C GLU A 78 22.48 -11.77 -1.57
N VAL A 79 23.01 -12.97 -1.80
CA VAL A 79 22.90 -14.13 -0.90
C VAL A 79 23.54 -13.85 0.47
N ASP A 80 24.78 -13.33 0.51
CA ASP A 80 25.44 -12.99 1.78
C ASP A 80 24.69 -11.87 2.54
N THR A 81 24.12 -10.93 1.79
CA THR A 81 23.29 -9.84 2.34
C THR A 81 22.04 -10.42 2.99
N TRP A 82 21.32 -11.26 2.23
CA TRP A 82 20.09 -11.92 2.67
C TRP A 82 20.31 -12.78 3.92
N LEU A 83 21.35 -13.62 3.91
CA LEU A 83 21.72 -14.49 5.04
C LEU A 83 22.07 -13.68 6.29
N LYS A 84 22.85 -12.60 6.18
CA LYS A 84 23.20 -11.78 7.34
C LYS A 84 22.03 -10.96 7.87
N MET A 85 21.13 -10.50 7.00
CA MET A 85 19.91 -9.83 7.43
C MET A 85 18.98 -10.81 8.17
N ALA A 86 18.78 -12.02 7.65
CA ALA A 86 18.01 -13.07 8.33
C ALA A 86 18.62 -13.41 9.69
N ALA A 87 19.95 -13.60 9.74
CA ALA A 87 20.68 -13.85 10.98
C ALA A 87 20.55 -12.72 12.02
N PHE A 88 20.59 -11.45 11.59
CA PHE A 88 20.34 -10.31 12.46
C PHE A 88 18.91 -10.32 13.00
N LEU A 89 17.90 -10.49 12.14
CA LEU A 89 16.49 -10.50 12.56
C LEU A 89 16.20 -11.62 13.57
N LEU A 90 16.72 -12.83 13.34
CA LEU A 90 16.60 -13.98 14.25
C LEU A 90 17.24 -13.70 15.63
N SER A 91 18.50 -13.26 15.63
CA SER A 91 19.26 -13.07 16.86
C SER A 91 18.81 -11.86 17.66
N TYR A 92 18.41 -10.77 17.00
CA TYR A 92 18.02 -9.52 17.65
C TYR A 92 16.58 -9.55 18.18
N HIS A 93 15.62 -10.09 17.43
CA HIS A 93 14.21 -10.06 17.82
C HIS A 93 13.70 -11.35 18.48
N TYR A 94 14.34 -12.50 18.25
CA TYR A 94 13.91 -13.81 18.80
C TYR A 94 14.98 -14.50 19.65
N GLY A 95 16.19 -13.96 19.76
CA GLY A 95 17.30 -14.54 20.51
C GLY A 95 17.83 -15.87 19.94
N LEU A 96 17.45 -16.23 18.72
CA LEU A 96 17.80 -17.51 18.08
C LEU A 96 19.12 -17.42 17.33
N ALA A 97 19.94 -18.47 17.41
CA ALA A 97 21.09 -18.56 16.54
C ALA A 97 20.63 -18.90 15.10
N PRO A 98 21.29 -18.36 14.06
CA PRO A 98 20.96 -18.71 12.68
C PRO A 98 21.08 -20.23 12.43
N GLU A 99 22.05 -20.86 13.11
CA GLU A 99 22.36 -22.29 13.11
C GLU A 99 21.14 -23.18 13.48
N ASP A 100 20.26 -22.67 14.34
CA ASP A 100 19.04 -23.36 14.79
C ASP A 100 17.91 -23.29 13.75
N THR A 101 18.15 -22.64 12.62
CA THR A 101 17.19 -22.44 11.53
C THR A 101 17.74 -22.93 10.19
N LEU A 102 16.86 -23.13 9.21
CA LEU A 102 17.29 -23.47 7.85
C LEU A 102 17.91 -22.27 7.09
N LEU A 103 17.82 -21.05 7.63
CA LEU A 103 18.22 -19.79 6.97
C LEU A 103 19.73 -19.52 6.95
N THR A 104 20.55 -20.53 7.23
CA THR A 104 22.02 -20.49 7.08
C THR A 104 22.51 -20.97 5.71
N ARG A 105 21.66 -21.63 4.91
CA ARG A 105 22.06 -22.31 3.67
C ARG A 105 22.05 -21.34 2.47
N PRO A 106 23.19 -21.08 1.80
CA PRO A 106 23.24 -20.17 0.64
C PRO A 106 22.31 -20.57 -0.52
N VAL A 107 22.14 -21.87 -0.75
CA VAL A 107 21.23 -22.40 -1.78
C VAL A 107 19.76 -22.12 -1.45
N LEU A 108 19.39 -22.05 -0.17
CA LEU A 108 18.03 -21.70 0.24
C LEU A 108 17.80 -20.18 0.10
N ALA A 109 18.76 -19.37 0.55
CA ALA A 109 18.71 -17.92 0.39
C ALA A 109 18.63 -17.49 -1.09
N GLN A 110 19.37 -18.15 -2.00
CA GLN A 110 19.23 -17.89 -3.44
C GLN A 110 17.80 -18.18 -3.94
N ARG A 111 17.19 -19.31 -3.54
CA ARG A 111 15.80 -19.61 -3.90
C ARG A 111 14.82 -18.57 -3.38
N HIS A 112 15.00 -18.07 -2.15
CA HIS A 112 14.19 -16.98 -1.62
C HIS A 112 14.34 -15.70 -2.45
N ILE A 113 15.57 -15.34 -2.85
CA ILE A 113 15.84 -14.19 -3.73
C ILE A 113 15.17 -14.37 -5.09
N ASP A 114 15.33 -15.53 -5.73
CA ASP A 114 14.72 -15.87 -7.02
C ASP A 114 13.17 -15.82 -6.97
N SER A 115 12.59 -16.11 -5.80
CA SER A 115 11.15 -16.03 -5.52
C SER A 115 10.68 -14.68 -4.96
N GLY A 116 11.56 -13.68 -4.82
CA GLY A 116 11.22 -12.35 -4.29
C GLY A 116 10.91 -12.28 -2.79
N ILE A 117 11.28 -13.32 -2.02
CA ILE A 117 11.05 -13.41 -0.57
C ILE A 117 12.19 -12.71 0.17
N THR A 118 11.88 -11.65 0.92
CA THR A 118 12.89 -10.92 1.71
C THR A 118 13.27 -11.67 3.00
N PRO A 119 14.40 -11.32 3.66
CA PRO A 119 14.76 -11.88 4.96
C PRO A 119 13.68 -11.66 6.02
N LEU A 120 13.00 -10.51 5.99
CA LEU A 120 11.88 -10.17 6.88
C LEU A 120 10.73 -11.18 6.71
N MET A 121 10.32 -11.39 5.45
CA MET A 121 9.24 -12.33 5.11
C MET A 121 9.56 -13.76 5.56
N ALA A 122 10.79 -14.22 5.33
CA ALA A 122 11.22 -15.56 5.72
C ALA A 122 11.28 -15.74 7.24
N VAL A 123 11.81 -14.75 7.99
CA VAL A 123 11.87 -14.81 9.45
C VAL A 123 10.49 -14.75 10.09
N ASN A 124 9.59 -13.87 9.61
CA ASN A 124 8.20 -13.82 10.10
C ASN A 124 7.46 -15.14 9.81
N ALA A 125 7.64 -15.74 8.64
CA ALA A 125 7.03 -17.03 8.31
C ALA A 125 7.48 -18.16 9.26
N LEU A 126 8.78 -18.26 9.55
CA LEU A 126 9.29 -19.24 10.52
C LEU A 126 8.82 -18.94 11.95
N ALA A 127 8.78 -17.67 12.34
CA ALA A 127 8.27 -17.25 13.66
C ALA A 127 6.80 -17.63 13.86
N ARG A 128 5.96 -17.55 12.81
CA ARG A 128 4.58 -18.05 12.83
C ARG A 128 4.54 -19.58 12.99
N ILE A 129 5.22 -20.32 12.10
CA ILE A 129 5.21 -21.79 12.07
C ILE A 129 5.65 -22.39 13.41
N TYR A 130 6.75 -21.89 13.97
CA TYR A 130 7.33 -22.40 15.22
C TYR A 130 6.88 -21.64 16.47
N ARG A 131 5.95 -20.69 16.33
CA ARG A 131 5.40 -19.84 17.41
C ARG A 131 6.50 -19.20 18.28
N TRP A 132 7.49 -18.60 17.65
CA TRP A 132 8.61 -17.95 18.35
C TRP A 132 8.14 -16.67 19.06
N GLU A 133 8.42 -16.59 20.36
CA GLU A 133 8.18 -15.38 21.16
C GLU A 133 9.28 -14.34 20.92
N ARG A 134 8.91 -13.06 20.87
CA ARG A 134 9.87 -11.96 20.69
C ARG A 134 10.59 -11.62 21.99
N THR A 135 11.91 -11.57 21.93
CA THR A 135 12.81 -11.24 23.05
C THR A 135 12.99 -9.73 23.26
N ASP A 136 12.67 -8.92 22.24
CA ASP A 136 12.80 -7.47 22.25
C ASP A 136 11.53 -6.71 22.68
N GLN A 137 10.46 -7.44 23.03
CA GLN A 137 9.19 -6.88 23.50
C GLN A 137 9.00 -7.03 25.02
N PRO A 138 8.30 -6.09 25.69
CA PRO A 138 7.97 -6.23 27.10
C PRO A 138 7.01 -7.41 27.31
N GLN A 139 7.33 -8.28 28.26
CA GLN A 139 6.50 -9.43 28.62
C GLN A 139 5.06 -9.00 28.96
N ARG A 140 4.07 -9.66 28.35
CA ARG A 140 2.62 -9.35 28.31
C ARG A 140 2.11 -8.43 27.19
N ALA A 141 2.67 -8.53 25.99
CA ALA A 141 1.87 -8.26 24.80
C ALA A 141 0.76 -9.33 24.69
N LEU A 142 -0.48 -8.93 24.37
CA LEU A 142 -1.61 -9.87 24.18
C LEU A 142 -1.58 -10.56 22.80
N PHE A 143 -0.75 -10.04 21.90
CA PHE A 143 -0.49 -10.54 20.55
C PHE A 143 1.02 -10.51 20.31
N VAL A 144 1.52 -11.40 19.45
CA VAL A 144 2.94 -11.38 19.03
C VAL A 144 3.04 -10.47 17.80
N ASP A 145 3.62 -9.28 17.95
CA ASP A 145 3.78 -8.38 16.81
C ASP A 145 4.87 -8.92 15.87
N GLU A 146 4.56 -9.08 14.58
CA GLU A 146 5.56 -9.45 13.57
C GLU A 146 6.62 -8.37 13.37
N LEU A 147 7.72 -8.74 12.71
CA LEU A 147 8.75 -7.77 12.33
C LEU A 147 8.23 -6.91 11.16
N GLY A 148 8.32 -5.59 11.33
CA GLY A 148 7.87 -4.61 10.33
C GLY A 148 9.00 -4.06 9.45
N PRO A 149 8.68 -3.12 8.54
CA PRO A 149 9.68 -2.46 7.69
C PRO A 149 10.82 -1.81 8.48
N ASP A 150 10.56 -1.33 9.70
CA ASP A 150 11.59 -0.76 10.58
C ASP A 150 12.63 -1.80 11.03
N SER A 151 12.23 -3.05 11.25
CA SER A 151 13.14 -4.17 11.53
C SER A 151 14.00 -4.52 10.30
N GLU A 152 13.41 -4.48 9.10
CA GLU A 152 14.16 -4.70 7.86
C GLU A 152 15.15 -3.56 7.57
N LEU A 153 14.75 -2.30 7.83
CA LEU A 153 15.63 -1.14 7.79
C LEU A 153 16.74 -1.22 8.83
N LEU A 154 16.47 -1.72 10.05
CA LEU A 154 17.48 -1.94 11.08
C LEU A 154 18.48 -3.06 10.68
N ALA A 155 17.98 -4.18 10.15
CA ALA A 155 18.82 -5.24 9.62
C ALA A 155 19.67 -4.76 8.42
N LEU A 156 19.11 -3.90 7.57
CA LEU A 156 19.84 -3.27 6.47
C LEU A 156 20.86 -2.24 6.99
N ALA A 157 20.53 -1.48 8.05
CA ALA A 157 21.45 -0.54 8.70
C ALA A 157 22.66 -1.25 9.33
N GLU A 158 22.47 -2.44 9.89
CA GLU A 158 23.57 -3.21 10.47
C GLU A 158 24.41 -3.89 9.40
N THR A 159 23.77 -4.54 8.41
CA THR A 159 24.46 -5.34 7.38
C THR A 159 25.05 -4.50 6.24
N ARG A 160 24.30 -3.51 5.73
CA ARG A 160 24.60 -2.67 4.55
C ARG A 160 24.12 -1.21 4.72
N PRO A 161 24.65 -0.48 5.72
CA PRO A 161 24.27 0.92 5.98
C PRO A 161 24.43 1.84 4.76
N GLU A 162 25.28 1.49 3.80
CA GLU A 162 25.47 2.23 2.56
C GLU A 162 24.27 2.24 1.61
N LEU A 163 23.30 1.34 1.80
CA LEU A 163 22.06 1.30 0.99
C LEU A 163 20.95 2.20 1.56
N LEU A 164 21.18 2.86 2.70
CA LEU A 164 20.19 3.76 3.32
C LEU A 164 20.20 5.16 2.68
N CYS A 165 19.24 5.40 1.80
CA CYS A 165 19.00 6.71 1.21
C CYS A 165 18.27 7.66 2.19
N CYS A 166 19.02 8.51 2.89
CA CYS A 166 18.46 9.55 3.75
C CYS A 166 17.78 10.68 2.95
N LEU A 167 16.47 10.55 2.69
CA LEU A 167 15.66 11.65 2.15
C LEU A 167 15.30 12.66 3.25
N ARG A 168 15.82 13.89 3.12
CA ARG A 168 15.58 14.98 4.08
C ARG A 168 14.25 15.66 3.78
N GLN A 169 13.17 15.29 4.46
CA GLN A 169 11.92 16.08 4.45
C GLN A 169 12.12 17.42 5.17
N SER A 170 11.80 18.52 4.50
CA SER A 170 11.71 19.84 5.13
C SER A 170 10.35 19.99 5.83
N VAL A 171 10.32 19.88 7.15
CA VAL A 171 9.11 20.13 7.93
C VAL A 171 8.78 21.62 7.90
N ALA A 172 7.70 21.99 7.21
CA ALA A 172 7.08 23.30 7.37
C ALA A 172 6.35 23.33 8.73
N VAL A 173 6.83 24.15 9.66
CA VAL A 173 6.28 24.26 11.01
C VAL A 173 4.92 24.96 10.94
N SER A 174 3.83 24.20 11.04
CA SER A 174 2.51 24.74 11.34
C SER A 174 2.25 24.64 12.84
N SER A 175 2.07 25.79 13.48
CA SER A 175 1.73 25.87 14.91
C SER A 175 0.23 25.63 15.13
N ALA A 176 -0.13 24.51 15.74
CA ALA A 176 -1.45 24.30 16.32
C ALA A 176 -1.29 23.81 17.77
N ALA A 177 -2.11 24.38 18.67
CA ALA A 177 -1.99 24.15 20.11
C ALA A 177 -2.38 22.71 20.49
N GLY A 178 -1.77 22.21 21.58
CA GLY A 178 -1.94 20.82 22.01
C GLY A 178 -3.37 20.48 22.41
N VAL A 179 -3.87 19.37 21.88
CA VAL A 179 -4.96 18.59 22.47
C VAL A 179 -4.34 17.32 23.04
N THR A 180 -4.47 17.12 24.34
CA THR A 180 -4.05 15.89 25.02
C THR A 180 -4.90 14.71 24.54
N MET A 181 -4.35 13.91 23.63
CA MET A 181 -4.95 12.63 23.28
C MET A 181 -4.72 11.62 24.41
N THR A 182 -5.82 11.21 25.05
CA THR A 182 -5.85 10.04 25.91
C THR A 182 -5.49 8.79 25.13
N SER A 183 -4.76 7.86 25.75
CA SER A 183 -4.28 6.62 25.15
C SER A 183 -5.41 5.80 24.50
N THR A 184 -5.46 5.79 23.17
CA THR A 184 -6.24 4.84 22.39
C THR A 184 -5.50 3.50 22.33
N SER A 185 -6.21 2.41 22.62
CA SER A 185 -5.71 1.04 22.44
C SER A 185 -5.28 0.80 20.99
N ALA A 186 -4.18 0.06 20.81
CA ALA A 186 -3.75 -0.38 19.49
C ALA A 186 -4.89 -1.15 18.79
N LEU A 187 -5.19 -0.77 17.55
CA LEU A 187 -6.21 -1.41 16.72
C LEU A 187 -5.56 -2.53 15.90
N PRO A 188 -6.24 -3.68 15.72
CA PRO A 188 -5.64 -4.82 15.04
C PRO A 188 -5.42 -4.51 13.56
N LEU A 189 -4.23 -4.86 13.07
CA LEU A 189 -3.89 -4.88 11.64
C LEU A 189 -3.82 -6.33 11.19
N LEU A 190 -4.33 -6.60 9.98
CA LEU A 190 -4.31 -7.95 9.40
C LEU A 190 -2.90 -8.59 9.39
N PRO A 191 -2.76 -9.87 9.77
CA PRO A 191 -1.54 -10.62 9.52
C PRO A 191 -1.35 -10.88 8.01
N PRO A 192 -0.10 -11.06 7.54
CA PRO A 192 0.19 -11.53 6.18
C PRO A 192 -0.20 -13.01 6.00
N PRO A 193 -0.28 -13.54 4.77
CA PRO A 193 -1.03 -14.76 4.51
C PRO A 193 -0.41 -16.00 5.17
N VAL A 194 -1.30 -16.88 5.63
CA VAL A 194 -0.97 -18.18 6.23
C VAL A 194 -1.14 -19.25 5.15
N ALA A 195 -0.12 -20.08 4.95
CA ALA A 195 -0.28 -21.35 4.26
C ALA A 195 -0.57 -22.42 5.31
N GLU A 196 -1.76 -23.04 5.27
CA GLU A 196 -2.09 -24.14 6.18
C GLU A 196 -1.53 -25.47 5.69
N GLU A 197 -0.97 -26.26 6.59
CA GLU A 197 -0.68 -27.68 6.36
C GLU A 197 -1.94 -28.50 6.65
N GLY A 198 -2.40 -29.27 5.66
CA GLY A 198 -3.70 -29.93 5.69
C GLY A 198 -3.84 -31.12 6.67
N GLY A 199 -5.08 -31.39 7.08
CA GLY A 199 -5.52 -32.63 7.72
C GLY A 199 -6.47 -33.43 6.81
N GLU A 200 -6.40 -34.76 6.85
CA GLU A 200 -6.95 -35.64 5.81
C GLU A 200 -8.49 -35.90 5.83
N ALA A 201 -9.00 -36.24 4.64
CA ALA A 201 -10.20 -37.07 4.34
C ALA A 201 -11.60 -36.38 4.37
N ALA A 202 -12.55 -36.66 3.46
CA ALA A 202 -12.60 -37.67 2.37
C ALA A 202 -13.59 -37.29 1.22
N ASN A 203 -13.28 -37.78 0.00
CA ASN A 203 -14.16 -38.16 -1.14
C ASN A 203 -15.27 -37.20 -1.64
N ASP A 204 -15.28 -36.83 -2.94
CA ASP A 204 -16.07 -37.49 -4.01
C ASP A 204 -16.02 -36.75 -5.38
N ASP A 205 -15.66 -37.49 -6.44
CA ASP A 205 -15.69 -37.26 -7.91
C ASP A 205 -15.82 -35.84 -8.54
N GLY A 206 -14.70 -35.35 -9.12
CA GLY A 206 -14.63 -34.33 -10.18
C GLY A 206 -13.20 -34.23 -10.77
N PRO A 207 -12.99 -33.87 -12.05
CA PRO A 207 -11.63 -33.80 -12.61
C PRO A 207 -10.88 -32.56 -12.08
N ASP A 208 -9.73 -32.80 -11.46
CA ASP A 208 -9.00 -31.82 -10.65
C ASP A 208 -8.57 -30.56 -11.44
N GLU A 209 -9.08 -29.38 -11.04
CA GLU A 209 -8.28 -28.15 -11.16
C GLU A 209 -7.11 -28.25 -10.15
N PRO A 210 -5.89 -27.80 -10.49
CA PRO A 210 -4.75 -27.95 -9.60
C PRO A 210 -4.97 -27.18 -8.29
N ASP A 211 -4.88 -27.91 -7.18
CA ASP A 211 -5.18 -27.45 -5.80
C ASP A 211 -4.05 -26.57 -5.21
N ASP A 212 -3.57 -25.62 -6.01
CA ASP A 212 -2.46 -24.73 -5.71
C ASP A 212 -3.03 -23.43 -5.12
N ASN A 213 -3.48 -23.48 -3.86
CA ASN A 213 -4.09 -22.36 -3.12
C ASN A 213 -3.09 -21.21 -2.78
N VAL A 214 -1.95 -21.14 -3.48
CA VAL A 214 -1.09 -19.97 -3.52
C VAL A 214 -1.59 -19.04 -4.63
N VAL A 215 -2.45 -18.07 -4.26
CA VAL A 215 -2.78 -16.97 -5.17
C VAL A 215 -1.50 -16.20 -5.47
N ALA A 216 -0.90 -16.44 -6.64
CA ALA A 216 0.22 -15.64 -7.11
C ALA A 216 -0.24 -14.18 -7.17
N LEU A 217 0.38 -13.30 -6.38
CA LEU A 217 0.14 -11.85 -6.38
C LEU A 217 1.21 -11.17 -7.23
N PRO A 218 1.08 -11.06 -8.57
CA PRO A 218 2.19 -10.66 -9.45
C PRO A 218 2.52 -9.17 -9.29
N TRP A 219 1.56 -8.44 -8.69
CA TRP A 219 1.64 -7.05 -8.28
C TRP A 219 2.35 -6.85 -6.94
N ALA A 220 2.47 -7.86 -6.06
CA ALA A 220 3.11 -7.69 -4.75
C ALA A 220 4.60 -7.32 -4.90
N ALA A 221 5.30 -7.97 -5.84
CA ALA A 221 6.66 -7.62 -6.26
C ALA A 221 6.76 -6.24 -6.95
N ARG A 222 5.64 -5.54 -7.16
CA ARG A 222 5.53 -4.21 -7.77
C ARG A 222 5.00 -3.15 -6.80
N ARG A 223 4.63 -3.53 -5.55
CA ARG A 223 4.21 -2.60 -4.49
C ARG A 223 5.22 -1.45 -4.33
N GLY A 224 4.74 -0.22 -4.31
CA GLY A 224 5.56 1.00 -4.19
C GLY A 224 6.35 1.40 -5.45
N LYS A 225 6.36 0.61 -6.54
CA LYS A 225 6.95 1.02 -7.81
C LYS A 225 6.02 1.97 -8.54
N THR A 226 6.57 2.96 -9.24
CA THR A 226 5.78 3.86 -10.09
C THR A 226 5.12 3.08 -11.23
N ASN A 227 3.80 3.12 -11.31
CA ASN A 227 3.04 2.47 -12.38
C ASN A 227 3.34 3.15 -13.74
N PRO A 228 3.93 2.45 -14.72
CA PRO A 228 4.33 3.06 -15.99
C PRO A 228 3.12 3.47 -16.85
N HIS A 229 2.00 2.78 -16.72
CA HIS A 229 0.80 2.97 -17.55
C HIS A 229 0.09 4.30 -17.26
N ILE A 230 0.34 4.93 -16.11
CA ILE A 230 -0.09 6.32 -15.84
C ILE A 230 0.51 7.27 -16.88
N ARG A 231 1.82 7.15 -17.18
CA ARG A 231 2.49 8.01 -18.17
C ARG A 231 2.02 7.70 -19.58
N GLU A 232 1.80 6.44 -19.89
CA GLU A 232 1.25 5.97 -21.17
C GLU A 232 -0.14 6.55 -21.41
N PHE A 233 -1.04 6.40 -20.44
CA PHE A 233 -2.39 7.00 -20.48
C PHE A 233 -2.31 8.50 -20.70
N VAL A 234 -1.53 9.24 -19.90
CA VAL A 234 -1.41 10.70 -20.02
C VAL A 234 -0.86 11.11 -21.39
N SER A 235 0.12 10.39 -21.93
CA SER A 235 0.70 10.67 -23.25
C SER A 235 -0.31 10.41 -24.37
N LEU A 236 -1.02 9.29 -24.33
CA LEU A 236 -2.04 8.94 -25.32
C LEU A 236 -3.22 9.91 -25.24
N PHE A 237 -3.69 10.20 -24.02
CA PHE A 237 -4.78 11.13 -23.73
C PHE A 237 -4.49 12.50 -24.35
N ASN A 238 -3.32 13.08 -24.09
CA ASN A 238 -2.94 14.40 -24.61
C ASN A 238 -2.82 14.46 -26.14
N SER A 239 -2.69 13.31 -26.83
CA SER A 239 -2.73 13.24 -28.29
C SER A 239 -4.15 13.24 -28.88
N ILE A 240 -5.16 12.88 -28.07
CA ILE A 240 -6.57 12.79 -28.48
C ILE A 240 -7.19 14.18 -28.47
N SER A 241 -7.69 14.59 -29.65
CA SER A 241 -8.36 15.87 -29.90
C SER A 241 -7.77 17.04 -29.09
N PRO A 242 -6.51 17.47 -29.34
CA PRO A 242 -5.79 18.40 -28.46
C PRO A 242 -6.42 19.81 -28.35
N GLN A 243 -7.33 20.15 -29.25
CA GLN A 243 -8.06 21.42 -29.27
C GLN A 243 -9.33 21.40 -28.40
N GLU A 244 -9.77 20.22 -27.95
CA GLU A 244 -10.95 20.05 -27.11
C GLU A 244 -10.64 20.26 -25.62
N ASN A 245 -11.65 20.60 -24.84
CA ASN A 245 -11.54 20.71 -23.40
C ASN A 245 -11.10 19.36 -22.80
N ARG A 246 -9.99 19.33 -22.05
CA ARG A 246 -9.41 18.11 -21.48
C ARG A 246 -10.39 17.36 -20.56
N TRP A 247 -11.17 18.08 -19.76
CA TRP A 247 -12.22 17.47 -18.93
C TRP A 247 -13.31 16.81 -19.79
N GLN A 248 -13.71 17.43 -20.90
CA GLN A 248 -14.69 16.84 -21.82
C GLN A 248 -14.15 15.54 -22.45
N VAL A 249 -12.89 15.53 -22.89
CA VAL A 249 -12.22 14.33 -23.45
C VAL A 249 -12.15 13.20 -22.41
N PHE A 250 -11.80 13.50 -21.16
CA PHE A 250 -11.72 12.51 -20.09
C PHE A 250 -13.11 11.99 -19.67
N SER A 251 -14.08 12.89 -19.54
CA SER A 251 -15.47 12.56 -19.25
C SER A 251 -16.04 11.64 -20.33
N ASP A 252 -15.76 11.91 -21.60
CA ASP A 252 -16.19 11.05 -22.70
C ASP A 252 -15.50 9.71 -22.73
N PHE A 253 -14.19 9.65 -22.47
CA PHE A 253 -13.48 8.40 -22.25
C PHE A 253 -14.18 7.55 -21.17
N ALA A 254 -14.44 8.12 -19.99
CA ALA A 254 -15.06 7.41 -18.88
C ALA A 254 -16.47 6.91 -19.22
N HIS A 255 -17.32 7.76 -19.83
CA HIS A 255 -18.66 7.33 -20.26
C HIS A 255 -18.60 6.24 -21.35
N MET A 256 -17.69 6.35 -22.32
CA MET A 256 -17.56 5.35 -23.40
C MET A 256 -17.02 4.01 -22.88
N ALA A 257 -16.03 4.04 -21.99
CA ALA A 257 -15.48 2.84 -21.34
C ALA A 257 -16.53 2.15 -20.45
N ALA A 258 -17.20 2.90 -19.57
CA ALA A 258 -18.27 2.37 -18.73
C ALA A 258 -19.44 1.81 -19.55
N ALA A 259 -19.85 2.49 -20.64
CA ALA A 259 -20.88 2.01 -21.54
C ALA A 259 -20.50 0.70 -22.25
N ALA A 260 -19.28 0.60 -22.78
CA ALA A 260 -18.80 -0.61 -23.45
C ALA A 260 -18.75 -1.81 -22.49
N LEU A 261 -18.23 -1.61 -21.27
CA LEU A 261 -18.18 -2.63 -20.23
C LEU A 261 -19.58 -3.06 -19.75
N TYR A 262 -20.49 -2.11 -19.55
CA TYR A 262 -21.87 -2.37 -19.12
C TYR A 262 -22.67 -3.13 -20.20
N ASN A 263 -22.58 -2.70 -21.46
CA ASN A 263 -23.33 -3.28 -22.58
C ASN A 263 -22.81 -4.65 -23.04
N ALA A 264 -21.57 -5.02 -22.71
CA ALA A 264 -21.07 -6.38 -22.91
C ALA A 264 -21.99 -7.44 -22.26
N VAL A 265 -22.62 -7.09 -21.14
CA VAL A 265 -23.61 -7.94 -20.43
C VAL A 265 -25.05 -7.47 -20.66
N HIS A 266 -25.35 -6.20 -20.41
CA HIS A 266 -26.75 -5.71 -20.31
C HIS A 266 -27.40 -5.37 -21.67
N ARG A 267 -26.61 -5.06 -22.69
CA ARG A 267 -27.07 -4.71 -24.05
C ARG A 267 -28.17 -3.63 -24.10
N ASP A 268 -28.04 -2.59 -23.28
CA ASP A 268 -29.03 -1.51 -23.18
C ASP A 268 -28.91 -0.55 -24.37
N PRO A 269 -29.96 -0.37 -25.19
CA PRO A 269 -29.93 0.51 -26.37
C PRO A 269 -29.79 2.00 -26.01
N THR A 270 -30.14 2.42 -24.79
CA THR A 270 -29.99 3.80 -24.33
C THR A 270 -28.54 4.12 -24.00
N VAL A 271 -27.83 3.16 -23.36
CA VAL A 271 -26.39 3.23 -23.10
C VAL A 271 -25.60 3.16 -24.40
N GLU A 272 -26.03 2.34 -25.35
CA GLU A 272 -25.44 2.25 -26.69
C GLU A 272 -25.59 3.58 -27.46
N ALA A 273 -26.77 4.19 -27.39
CA ALA A 273 -27.01 5.50 -27.99
C ALA A 273 -26.16 6.61 -27.35
N ASP A 274 -25.86 6.53 -26.04
CA ASP A 274 -24.94 7.44 -25.35
C ASP A 274 -23.51 7.30 -25.89
N TYR A 275 -23.00 6.06 -25.95
CA TYR A 275 -21.69 5.74 -26.53
C TYR A 275 -21.58 6.26 -27.97
N LEU A 276 -22.53 5.91 -28.83
CA LEU A 276 -22.56 6.31 -30.24
C LEU A 276 -22.71 7.83 -30.43
N ARG A 277 -23.34 8.54 -29.49
CA ARG A 277 -23.40 10.01 -29.50
C ARG A 277 -22.04 10.64 -29.16
N ARG A 278 -21.28 10.02 -28.25
CA ARG A 278 -19.97 10.54 -27.81
C ARG A 278 -18.86 10.30 -28.83
N VAL A 279 -18.73 9.05 -29.29
CA VAL A 279 -17.66 8.66 -30.22
C VAL A 279 -17.72 9.45 -31.54
N LYS A 280 -18.91 9.89 -31.96
CA LYS A 280 -19.13 10.74 -33.15
C LYS A 280 -18.45 12.12 -33.12
N ARG A 281 -18.01 12.62 -31.96
CA ARG A 281 -17.24 13.87 -31.88
C ARG A 281 -15.76 13.69 -32.23
N TYR A 282 -15.28 12.45 -32.24
CA TYR A 282 -13.87 12.11 -32.43
C TYR A 282 -13.60 11.65 -33.86
N SER A 283 -12.36 11.86 -34.32
CA SER A 283 -11.88 11.22 -35.55
C SER A 283 -11.86 9.69 -35.39
N LYS A 284 -11.76 8.92 -36.48
CA LYS A 284 -11.65 7.46 -36.37
C LYS A 284 -10.38 7.05 -35.62
N GLU A 285 -9.31 7.79 -35.87
CA GLU A 285 -8.00 7.65 -35.26
C GLU A 285 -8.09 7.94 -33.76
N ASP A 286 -8.77 9.02 -33.35
CA ASP A 286 -8.99 9.36 -31.94
C ASP A 286 -9.93 8.37 -31.23
N ALA A 287 -10.95 7.85 -31.91
CA ALA A 287 -11.82 6.80 -31.37
C ALA A 287 -11.04 5.50 -31.09
N VAL A 288 -10.07 5.14 -31.94
CA VAL A 288 -9.14 4.03 -31.67
C VAL A 288 -8.18 4.35 -30.52
N ARG A 289 -7.67 5.58 -30.42
CA ARG A 289 -6.86 6.00 -29.26
C ARG A 289 -7.65 5.95 -27.94
N MET A 290 -8.94 6.25 -27.95
CA MET A 290 -9.83 6.11 -26.79
C MET A 290 -9.94 4.66 -26.30
N SER A 291 -9.91 3.65 -27.18
CA SER A 291 -9.83 2.25 -26.73
C SER A 291 -8.44 1.90 -26.17
N GLY A 292 -7.38 2.53 -26.68
CA GLY A 292 -6.03 2.42 -26.10
C GLY A 292 -5.92 3.01 -24.68
N LEU A 293 -6.71 4.05 -24.36
CA LEU A 293 -6.83 4.54 -22.97
C LEU A 293 -7.40 3.47 -22.04
N LEU A 294 -8.40 2.70 -22.48
CA LEU A 294 -8.97 1.62 -21.68
C LEU A 294 -7.96 0.48 -21.47
N ALA A 295 -7.18 0.14 -22.51
CA ALA A 295 -6.08 -0.83 -22.38
C ALA A 295 -5.04 -0.37 -21.32
N ALA A 296 -4.60 0.88 -21.36
CA ALA A 296 -3.67 1.43 -20.35
C ALA A 296 -4.26 1.44 -18.92
N VAL A 297 -5.59 1.50 -18.76
CA VAL A 297 -6.24 1.32 -17.45
C VAL A 297 -6.23 -0.14 -17.00
N THR A 298 -6.50 -1.09 -17.91
CA THR A 298 -6.39 -2.53 -17.62
C THR A 298 -4.96 -2.90 -17.20
N ASP A 299 -3.97 -2.58 -18.03
CA ASP A 299 -2.55 -2.85 -17.75
C ASP A 299 -2.08 -2.13 -16.47
N GLY A 300 -2.62 -0.93 -16.22
CA GLY A 300 -2.41 -0.17 -14.99
C GLY A 300 -2.91 -0.89 -13.74
N LEU A 301 -4.14 -1.40 -13.75
CA LEU A 301 -4.71 -2.15 -12.63
C LEU A 301 -4.05 -3.52 -12.42
N GLU A 302 -3.66 -4.21 -13.50
CA GLU A 302 -2.87 -5.45 -13.43
C GLU A 302 -1.45 -5.22 -12.91
N PHE A 303 -0.85 -4.04 -13.17
CA PHE A 303 0.47 -3.71 -12.66
C PHE A 303 0.49 -3.57 -11.13
N SER A 304 -0.50 -2.89 -10.56
CA SER A 304 -0.64 -2.76 -9.11
C SER A 304 -2.06 -2.36 -8.70
N PRO A 305 -2.69 -3.02 -7.71
CA PRO A 305 -3.92 -2.53 -7.11
C PRO A 305 -3.65 -1.13 -6.55
N THR A 306 -4.29 -0.14 -7.16
CA THR A 306 -4.17 1.29 -6.88
C THR A 306 -5.42 1.96 -7.40
N ASP A 307 -5.80 3.11 -6.84
CA ASP A 307 -6.81 3.97 -7.47
C ASP A 307 -6.23 4.66 -8.72
N PHE A 308 -6.10 3.90 -9.80
CA PHE A 308 -5.47 4.31 -11.06
C PHE A 308 -6.23 5.46 -11.72
N LEU A 309 -7.56 5.37 -11.79
CA LEU A 309 -8.40 6.42 -12.38
C LEU A 309 -8.52 7.67 -11.47
N GLY A 310 -8.56 7.52 -10.14
CA GLY A 310 -8.46 8.65 -9.21
C GLY A 310 -7.10 9.34 -9.27
N GLN A 311 -6.01 8.57 -9.35
CA GLN A 311 -4.66 9.10 -9.54
C GLN A 311 -4.52 9.86 -10.87
N LEU A 312 -5.15 9.39 -11.96
CA LEU A 312 -5.21 10.12 -13.22
C LEU A 312 -6.02 11.42 -13.13
N MET A 313 -7.18 11.41 -12.45
CA MET A 313 -7.96 12.63 -12.19
C MET A 313 -7.16 13.70 -11.45
N MET A 314 -6.36 13.30 -10.45
CA MET A 314 -5.43 14.20 -9.76
C MET A 314 -4.27 14.65 -10.65
N THR A 315 -3.62 13.73 -11.36
CA THR A 315 -2.43 13.99 -12.20
C THR A 315 -2.74 14.91 -13.39
N LEU A 316 -3.97 14.86 -13.91
CA LEU A 316 -4.46 15.70 -15.00
C LEU A 316 -5.14 16.98 -14.51
N GLU A 317 -5.20 17.21 -13.18
CA GLU A 317 -5.88 18.35 -12.53
C GLU A 317 -7.38 18.48 -12.92
N LEU A 318 -8.05 17.36 -13.20
CA LEU A 318 -9.44 17.32 -13.69
C LEU A 318 -10.50 17.21 -12.59
N GLY A 319 -10.08 17.17 -11.32
CA GLY A 319 -10.97 17.11 -10.16
C GLY A 319 -11.91 18.32 -10.05
N ASN A 320 -13.15 18.09 -9.64
CA ASN A 320 -14.14 19.16 -9.49
C ASN A 320 -13.85 19.99 -8.22
N GLN A 321 -13.08 21.06 -8.39
CA GLN A 321 -12.71 21.99 -7.32
C GLN A 321 -13.91 22.65 -6.63
N TYR A 322 -15.05 22.82 -7.33
CA TYR A 322 -16.28 23.36 -6.74
C TYR A 322 -17.02 22.39 -5.82
N LEU A 323 -16.84 21.07 -6.02
CA LEU A 323 -17.30 20.04 -5.08
C LEU A 323 -16.25 19.72 -3.99
N GLY A 324 -15.08 20.37 -4.01
CA GLY A 324 -13.98 20.07 -3.10
C GLY A 324 -13.43 18.64 -3.26
N GLN A 325 -13.45 18.11 -4.49
CA GLN A 325 -13.09 16.72 -4.78
C GLN A 325 -11.59 16.46 -4.57
N TYR A 326 -11.22 16.02 -3.36
CA TYR A 326 -9.91 15.47 -3.03
C TYR A 326 -10.02 13.95 -2.91
N PHE A 327 -9.34 13.22 -3.80
CA PHE A 327 -9.27 11.76 -3.72
C PHE A 327 -8.40 11.35 -2.52
N THR A 328 -8.86 10.36 -1.75
CA THR A 328 -8.12 9.81 -0.61
C THR A 328 -6.78 9.25 -1.09
N PRO A 329 -5.63 9.67 -0.52
CA PRO A 329 -4.35 9.08 -0.87
C PRO A 329 -4.37 7.57 -0.63
N TYR A 330 -3.98 6.77 -1.64
CA TYR A 330 -4.22 5.32 -1.63
C TYR A 330 -3.62 4.59 -0.40
N SER A 331 -2.50 5.07 0.14
CA SER A 331 -1.92 4.56 1.38
C SER A 331 -2.83 4.68 2.60
N VAL A 332 -3.66 5.74 2.67
CA VAL A 332 -4.66 5.92 3.74
C VAL A 332 -5.81 4.94 3.53
N SER A 333 -6.31 4.81 2.30
CA SER A 333 -7.33 3.82 1.94
C SER A 333 -6.91 2.39 2.29
N TYR A 334 -5.66 2.02 2.00
CA TYR A 334 -5.08 0.71 2.30
C TYR A 334 -4.91 0.44 3.80
N VAL A 335 -4.44 1.43 4.58
CA VAL A 335 -4.39 1.29 6.05
C VAL A 335 -5.80 1.13 6.62
N MET A 336 -6.77 1.96 6.18
CA MET A 336 -8.16 1.86 6.61
C MET A 336 -8.78 0.50 6.22
N ALA A 337 -8.53 0.01 5.01
CA ALA A 337 -8.98 -1.30 4.55
C ALA A 337 -8.45 -2.42 5.46
N ARG A 338 -7.13 -2.46 5.73
CA ARG A 338 -6.53 -3.49 6.60
C ARG A 338 -7.06 -3.46 8.03
N MET A 339 -7.37 -2.28 8.57
CA MET A 339 -8.00 -2.16 9.89
C MET A 339 -9.45 -2.67 9.88
N ASN A 340 -10.25 -2.29 8.88
CA ASN A 340 -11.65 -2.73 8.80
C ASN A 340 -11.80 -4.23 8.47
N MET A 341 -10.85 -4.81 7.74
CA MET A 341 -10.87 -6.24 7.40
C MET A 341 -10.44 -7.13 8.56
N ALA A 342 -9.57 -6.66 9.47
CA ALA A 342 -9.10 -7.45 10.62
C ALA A 342 -10.25 -8.01 11.48
N ASP A 343 -11.31 -7.22 11.68
CA ASP A 343 -12.49 -7.65 12.44
C ASP A 343 -13.47 -8.54 11.65
N ARG A 344 -13.32 -8.62 10.32
CA ARG A 344 -14.31 -9.24 9.40
C ARG A 344 -13.82 -10.52 8.74
N LEU A 345 -12.51 -10.74 8.58
CA LEU A 345 -12.00 -11.99 8.02
C LEU A 345 -12.29 -13.25 8.86
N PRO A 346 -12.38 -13.21 10.21
CA PRO A 346 -12.80 -14.38 10.98
C PRO A 346 -14.19 -14.91 10.57
N GLU A 347 -15.09 -14.06 10.06
CA GLU A 347 -16.40 -14.48 9.52
C GLU A 347 -16.29 -15.32 8.24
N LEU A 348 -15.16 -15.21 7.52
CA LEU A 348 -14.85 -16.01 6.32
C LEU A 348 -14.03 -17.25 6.69
N GLU A 349 -13.13 -17.13 7.66
CA GLU A 349 -12.25 -18.19 8.15
C GLU A 349 -13.03 -19.32 8.83
N ASP A 350 -13.99 -18.97 9.69
CA ASP A 350 -14.84 -19.94 10.40
C ASP A 350 -16.01 -20.49 9.54
N GLY A 351 -16.14 -20.01 8.30
CA GLY A 351 -17.21 -20.37 7.37
C GLY A 351 -18.60 -19.87 7.78
N SER A 352 -18.72 -18.98 8.78
CA SER A 352 -20.02 -18.41 9.19
C SER A 352 -20.62 -17.51 8.11
N ARG A 353 -19.81 -17.00 7.18
CA ARG A 353 -20.23 -16.36 5.93
C ARG A 353 -19.42 -16.82 4.72
N GLU A 354 -20.12 -16.98 3.59
CA GLU A 354 -19.50 -17.23 2.28
C GLU A 354 -18.78 -15.98 1.72
N TYR A 355 -19.19 -14.77 2.15
CA TYR A 355 -18.67 -13.49 1.65
C TYR A 355 -18.93 -12.34 2.65
N ILE A 356 -18.18 -11.25 2.50
CA ILE A 356 -18.40 -9.99 3.20
C ILE A 356 -19.01 -8.92 2.29
N THR A 357 -19.83 -8.06 2.88
CA THR A 357 -20.35 -6.84 2.23
C THR A 357 -19.55 -5.62 2.66
N VAL A 358 -19.13 -4.82 1.69
CA VAL A 358 -18.40 -3.56 1.88
C VAL A 358 -19.24 -2.43 1.28
N CYS A 359 -19.25 -1.26 1.93
CA CYS A 359 -20.00 -0.10 1.46
C CYS A 359 -19.12 1.15 1.49
N ASP A 360 -19.12 1.91 0.40
CA ASP A 360 -18.50 3.23 0.32
C ASP A 360 -19.53 4.26 -0.18
N PRO A 361 -20.10 5.10 0.72
CA PRO A 361 -21.18 6.03 0.40
C PRO A 361 -20.71 7.34 -0.25
N ALA A 362 -19.41 7.53 -0.45
CA ALA A 362 -18.83 8.69 -1.15
C ALA A 362 -17.59 8.24 -1.93
N CYS A 363 -17.79 7.27 -2.81
CA CYS A 363 -16.72 6.38 -3.26
C CYS A 363 -15.66 7.00 -4.16
N GLY A 364 -15.88 8.19 -4.71
CA GLY A 364 -14.98 8.79 -5.69
C GLY A 364 -14.77 7.85 -6.87
N ALA A 365 -13.51 7.58 -7.21
CA ALA A 365 -13.14 6.58 -8.22
C ALA A 365 -13.10 5.13 -7.69
N GLY A 366 -13.53 4.88 -6.45
CA GLY A 366 -13.58 3.54 -5.84
C GLY A 366 -12.33 3.13 -5.07
N GLY A 367 -11.39 4.05 -4.81
CA GLY A 367 -10.09 3.74 -4.22
C GLY A 367 -10.12 2.99 -2.88
N MET A 368 -11.15 3.18 -2.04
CA MET A 368 -11.33 2.42 -0.79
C MET A 368 -11.70 0.95 -1.06
N ILE A 369 -12.55 0.69 -2.05
CA ILE A 369 -12.94 -0.68 -2.43
C ILE A 369 -11.79 -1.40 -3.11
N VAL A 370 -11.02 -0.70 -3.96
CA VAL A 370 -9.79 -1.24 -4.58
C VAL A 370 -8.77 -1.62 -3.50
N ALA A 371 -8.58 -0.78 -2.48
CA ALA A 371 -7.74 -1.06 -1.32
C ALA A 371 -8.28 -2.19 -0.42
N THR A 372 -9.60 -2.38 -0.37
CA THR A 372 -10.23 -3.49 0.37
C THR A 372 -10.04 -4.82 -0.35
N ALA A 373 -10.19 -4.84 -1.67
CA ALA A 373 -9.85 -6.01 -2.49
C ALA A 373 -8.36 -6.39 -2.37
N GLU A 374 -7.46 -5.41 -2.35
CA GLU A 374 -6.03 -5.62 -2.09
C GLU A 374 -5.79 -6.26 -0.71
N ALA A 375 -6.36 -5.70 0.36
CA ALA A 375 -6.21 -6.22 1.72
C ALA A 375 -6.76 -7.65 1.89
N MET A 376 -7.85 -8.00 1.19
CA MET A 376 -8.37 -9.38 1.16
C MET A 376 -7.39 -10.34 0.46
N LEU A 377 -6.86 -9.95 -0.71
CA LEU A 377 -5.90 -10.77 -1.46
C LEU A 377 -4.63 -11.05 -0.65
N GLU A 378 -4.12 -10.06 0.09
CA GLU A 378 -2.97 -10.26 0.98
C GLU A 378 -3.27 -11.19 2.15
N ALA A 379 -4.50 -11.22 2.65
CA ALA A 379 -4.90 -12.15 3.70
C ALA A 379 -5.29 -13.55 3.17
N GLY A 380 -5.11 -13.82 1.87
CA GLY A 380 -5.41 -15.11 1.24
C GLY A 380 -6.85 -15.27 0.73
N TYR A 381 -7.70 -14.25 0.84
CA TYR A 381 -9.10 -14.30 0.44
C TYR A 381 -9.29 -13.79 -1.00
N ASN A 382 -10.22 -14.40 -1.74
CA ASN A 382 -10.50 -14.01 -3.11
C ASN A 382 -11.67 -13.01 -3.17
N PRO A 383 -11.42 -11.69 -3.35
CA PRO A 383 -12.48 -10.67 -3.34
C PRO A 383 -13.45 -10.81 -4.52
N GLN A 384 -13.08 -11.50 -5.61
CA GLN A 384 -13.99 -11.74 -6.74
C GLN A 384 -15.10 -12.75 -6.39
N LYS A 385 -14.86 -13.62 -5.39
CA LYS A 385 -15.81 -14.63 -4.90
C LYS A 385 -16.42 -14.25 -3.54
N GLN A 386 -15.64 -13.63 -2.67
CA GLN A 386 -15.91 -13.44 -1.24
C GLN A 386 -16.14 -11.96 -0.83
N MET A 387 -16.19 -11.02 -1.79
CA MET A 387 -16.56 -9.62 -1.52
C MET A 387 -17.74 -9.19 -2.38
N LEU A 388 -18.65 -8.43 -1.78
CA LEU A 388 -19.71 -7.69 -2.46
C LEU A 388 -19.64 -6.22 -2.07
N ALA A 389 -19.43 -5.33 -3.04
CA ALA A 389 -19.31 -3.89 -2.80
C ALA A 389 -20.57 -3.11 -3.21
N TYR A 390 -20.97 -2.16 -2.37
CA TYR A 390 -21.94 -1.12 -2.69
C TYR A 390 -21.24 0.24 -2.67
N CYS A 391 -21.34 0.98 -3.77
CA CYS A 391 -20.61 2.22 -3.94
C CYS A 391 -21.56 3.32 -4.38
N THR A 392 -21.56 4.47 -3.71
CA THR A 392 -22.37 5.62 -4.13
C THR A 392 -21.48 6.86 -4.27
N ASP A 393 -21.71 7.66 -5.30
CA ASP A 393 -21.16 9.02 -5.38
C ASP A 393 -22.17 10.01 -5.96
N ILE A 394 -22.06 11.28 -5.56
CA ILE A 394 -22.89 12.37 -6.07
C ILE A 394 -22.40 12.90 -7.43
N ASP A 395 -21.11 12.73 -7.74
CA ASP A 395 -20.53 13.02 -9.05
C ASP A 395 -20.70 11.81 -9.99
N PRO A 396 -21.49 11.92 -11.07
CA PRO A 396 -21.66 10.83 -12.03
C PRO A 396 -20.34 10.38 -12.67
N LEU A 397 -19.38 11.30 -12.85
CA LEU A 397 -18.07 10.98 -13.42
C LEU A 397 -17.29 10.06 -12.49
N ALA A 398 -17.16 10.44 -11.21
CA ALA A 398 -16.49 9.65 -10.19
C ALA A 398 -17.07 8.22 -10.10
N ALA A 399 -18.40 8.10 -9.98
CA ALA A 399 -19.08 6.81 -9.97
C ALA A 399 -18.81 5.95 -11.23
N MET A 400 -18.64 6.54 -12.41
CA MET A 400 -18.24 5.77 -13.60
C MET A 400 -16.78 5.31 -13.56
N LEU A 401 -15.86 6.10 -12.98
CA LEU A 401 -14.48 5.65 -12.75
C LEU A 401 -14.47 4.45 -11.78
N CYS A 402 -15.22 4.53 -10.69
CA CYS A 402 -15.45 3.42 -9.76
C CYS A 402 -15.99 2.17 -10.50
N TYR A 403 -17.03 2.33 -11.31
CA TYR A 403 -17.59 1.24 -12.11
C TYR A 403 -16.57 0.58 -13.04
N ILE A 404 -15.71 1.37 -13.71
CA ILE A 404 -14.66 0.84 -14.60
C ILE A 404 -13.64 0.04 -13.80
N GLN A 405 -13.08 0.58 -12.71
CA GLN A 405 -12.04 -0.13 -11.94
C GLN A 405 -12.56 -1.45 -11.35
N LEU A 406 -13.75 -1.42 -10.72
CA LEU A 406 -14.35 -2.62 -10.14
C LEU A 406 -14.73 -3.66 -11.20
N THR A 407 -15.18 -3.23 -12.38
CA THR A 407 -15.45 -4.13 -13.50
C THR A 407 -14.18 -4.81 -14.02
N LEU A 408 -13.10 -4.05 -14.24
CA LEU A 408 -11.83 -4.59 -14.76
C LEU A 408 -11.14 -5.50 -13.75
N MET A 409 -11.23 -5.21 -12.45
CA MET A 409 -10.74 -6.08 -11.38
C MET A 409 -11.65 -7.31 -11.10
N HIS A 410 -12.76 -7.44 -11.84
CA HIS A 410 -13.78 -8.48 -11.66
C HIS A 410 -14.38 -8.55 -10.24
N ILE A 411 -14.55 -7.39 -9.59
CA ILE A 411 -15.15 -7.27 -8.26
C ILE A 411 -16.68 -7.22 -8.36
N PRO A 412 -17.42 -8.11 -7.67
CA PRO A 412 -18.87 -7.99 -7.54
C PRO A 412 -19.25 -6.69 -6.83
N ALA A 413 -19.83 -5.77 -7.60
CA ALA A 413 -20.26 -4.48 -7.09
C ALA A 413 -21.54 -3.95 -7.75
N VAL A 414 -22.28 -3.14 -6.99
CA VAL A 414 -23.30 -2.20 -7.49
C VAL A 414 -22.79 -0.78 -7.25
N VAL A 415 -22.68 0.01 -8.32
CA VAL A 415 -22.19 1.39 -8.27
C VAL A 415 -23.31 2.35 -8.67
N SER A 416 -23.61 3.28 -7.77
CA SER A 416 -24.79 4.14 -7.84
C SER A 416 -24.40 5.62 -7.91
N VAL A 417 -25.09 6.36 -8.76
CA VAL A 417 -25.02 7.83 -8.84
C VAL A 417 -26.16 8.37 -8.00
N GLY A 418 -25.88 9.09 -6.92
CA GLY A 418 -26.91 9.55 -6.00
C GLY A 418 -26.38 10.28 -4.77
N ASN A 419 -27.31 10.76 -3.95
CA ASN A 419 -26.98 11.44 -2.70
C ASN A 419 -27.21 10.49 -1.51
N SER A 420 -26.13 9.97 -0.94
CA SER A 420 -26.15 9.04 0.20
C SER A 420 -26.74 9.62 1.50
N LEU A 421 -26.93 10.94 1.59
CA LEU A 421 -27.59 11.57 2.74
C LEU A 421 -29.12 11.63 2.58
N THR A 422 -29.62 11.81 1.36
CA THR A 422 -31.07 11.79 1.05
C THR A 422 -31.57 10.42 0.61
N MET A 423 -30.65 9.50 0.31
CA MET A 423 -30.90 8.19 -0.31
C MET A 423 -31.57 8.29 -1.70
N GLU A 424 -31.46 9.45 -2.36
CA GLU A 424 -31.96 9.68 -3.71
C GLU A 424 -30.94 9.17 -4.73
N ILE A 425 -31.23 8.02 -5.32
CA ILE A 425 -30.40 7.39 -6.35
C ILE A 425 -30.93 7.73 -7.75
N ALA A 426 -30.09 8.34 -8.57
CA ALA A 426 -30.41 8.74 -9.94
C ALA A 426 -30.11 7.64 -10.97
N ARG A 427 -29.13 6.78 -10.71
CA ARG A 427 -28.74 5.65 -11.58
C ARG A 427 -28.00 4.59 -10.77
N GLU A 428 -28.17 3.32 -11.13
CA GLU A 428 -27.35 2.21 -10.62
C GLU A 428 -26.71 1.43 -11.77
N MET A 429 -25.52 0.88 -11.53
CA MET A 429 -24.76 0.08 -12.48
C MET A 429 -24.19 -1.15 -11.77
N ALA A 430 -24.77 -2.31 -12.02
CA ALA A 430 -24.20 -3.58 -11.59
C ALA A 430 -23.01 -3.95 -12.47
N THR A 431 -21.91 -4.34 -11.85
CA THR A 431 -20.72 -4.88 -12.54
C THR A 431 -21.04 -6.21 -13.25
N PRO A 432 -20.28 -6.59 -14.29
CA PRO A 432 -20.35 -7.91 -14.89
C PRO A 432 -20.17 -9.04 -13.87
N ALA A 433 -19.25 -8.90 -12.90
CA ALA A 433 -19.01 -9.89 -11.84
C ALA A 433 -20.25 -10.07 -10.94
N TYR A 434 -20.97 -8.99 -10.61
CA TYR A 434 -22.24 -9.07 -9.87
C TYR A 434 -23.32 -9.85 -10.66
N ARG A 435 -23.50 -9.54 -11.95
CA ARG A 435 -24.54 -10.18 -12.76
C ARG A 435 -24.22 -11.63 -13.12
N LEU A 436 -22.99 -11.91 -13.55
CA LEU A 436 -22.55 -13.24 -13.97
C LEU A 436 -22.35 -14.18 -12.76
N GLY A 437 -21.96 -13.63 -11.59
CA GLY A 437 -21.90 -14.36 -10.32
C GLY A 437 -23.26 -14.63 -9.65
N LEU A 438 -24.38 -14.25 -10.31
CA LEU A 438 -25.75 -14.45 -9.85
C LEU A 438 -26.02 -13.90 -8.43
N TRP A 439 -25.41 -12.77 -8.09
CA TRP A 439 -25.45 -12.20 -6.75
C TRP A 439 -26.87 -11.82 -6.28
N ASP A 440 -27.76 -11.45 -7.21
CA ASP A 440 -29.19 -11.25 -6.93
C ASP A 440 -29.84 -12.49 -6.28
N LEU A 441 -29.46 -13.71 -6.73
CA LEU A 441 -29.99 -14.97 -6.18
C LEU A 441 -29.35 -15.34 -4.85
N LYS A 442 -28.04 -15.07 -4.68
CA LYS A 442 -27.34 -15.28 -3.40
C LYS A 442 -27.96 -14.44 -2.28
N LEU A 443 -28.17 -13.14 -2.55
CA LEU A 443 -28.79 -12.20 -1.62
C LEU A 443 -30.22 -12.60 -1.25
N HIS A 444 -31.02 -13.01 -2.24
CA HIS A 444 -32.40 -13.45 -1.98
C HIS A 444 -32.45 -14.71 -1.10
N ARG A 445 -31.60 -15.71 -1.38
CA ARG A 445 -31.48 -16.92 -0.55
C ARG A 445 -31.12 -16.56 0.89
N GLU A 446 -30.12 -15.70 1.08
CA GLU A 446 -29.67 -15.30 2.42
C GLU A 446 -30.77 -14.55 3.20
N GLN A 447 -31.55 -13.68 2.54
CA GLN A 447 -32.71 -13.03 3.14
C GLN A 447 -33.74 -14.06 3.63
N THR A 448 -34.14 -15.01 2.78
CA THR A 448 -35.10 -16.06 3.14
C THR A 448 -34.59 -16.96 4.28
N GLU A 449 -33.30 -17.30 4.29
CA GLU A 449 -32.68 -18.05 5.40
C GLU A 449 -32.68 -17.26 6.71
N ARG A 450 -32.37 -15.95 6.68
CA ARG A 450 -32.40 -15.07 7.86
C ARG A 450 -33.83 -14.91 8.41
N GLU A 451 -34.82 -14.66 7.55
CA GLU A 451 -36.24 -14.58 7.92
C GLU A 451 -36.71 -15.89 8.56
N SER A 452 -36.36 -17.04 7.96
CA SER A 452 -36.71 -18.36 8.48
C SER A 452 -36.11 -18.62 9.87
N ARG A 453 -34.85 -18.20 10.11
CA ARG A 453 -34.20 -18.30 11.43
C ARG A 453 -34.85 -17.36 12.46
N GLN A 454 -35.26 -16.15 12.06
CA GLN A 454 -35.96 -15.20 12.94
C GLN A 454 -37.38 -15.63 13.30
N HIS A 455 -38.07 -16.38 12.44
CA HIS A 455 -39.39 -16.94 12.72
C HIS A 455 -39.35 -18.24 13.57
N ALA A 456 -38.18 -18.83 13.74
CA ALA A 456 -37.97 -20.07 14.50
C ALA A 456 -37.41 -19.84 15.93
N ALA A 457 -37.06 -18.60 16.26
CA ALA A 457 -36.52 -18.16 17.56
C ALA A 457 -37.56 -17.38 18.37
#